data_AF-A0A1H9PWB2-F1
#
_entry.id   AF-A0A1H9PWB2-F1
#
_cell.length_a   1.000
_cell.length_b   1.000
_cell.length_c   1.000
_cell.angle_alpha   90.00
_cell.angle_beta   90.00
_cell.angle_gamma   90.00
#
_symmetry.space_group_name_H-M   'P 1'
#
loop_
_entity.id
_entity.type
_entity.pdbx_description
1 polymer ?
#
loop_
_entity_poly.entity_id
_entity_poly.type
_entity_poly.pdbx_seq_one_letter_code
_entity_poly.pdbx_strand_id
1 'polypeptide(L)'
;MIERLYDVFAMPRPRVVEFCDHCLTAADVAPFTTVPLRELTAEQVETYWLRSGKIGDENFARYLLPRVLDLIAAGELDADFYWLRIANTAHEKGDARERRAIEEYYDATPRAFAALVEECTGQNAPGERLAKWVAGRESR
;
A
#
# COMPACT_ATOMS: atom_id res chain seq x y z
N MET A 1 -10.43 -10.87 -4.46
CA MET A 1 -9.12 -10.18 -4.51
C MET A 1 -9.11 -9.01 -3.52
N ILE A 2 -9.77 -7.87 -3.77
CA ILE A 2 -9.82 -6.75 -2.81
C ILE A 2 -10.33 -7.14 -1.42
N GLU A 3 -11.45 -7.85 -1.32
CA GLU A 3 -11.97 -8.33 -0.02
C GLU A 3 -10.95 -9.17 0.77
N ARG A 4 -10.10 -9.90 0.06
CA ARG A 4 -9.05 -10.72 0.67
C ARG A 4 -7.90 -9.87 1.21
N LEU A 5 -7.58 -8.75 0.57
CA LEU A 5 -6.62 -7.79 1.12
C LEU A 5 -7.13 -7.22 2.45
N TYR A 6 -8.39 -6.80 2.50
CA TYR A 6 -8.98 -6.28 3.73
C TYR A 6 -9.05 -7.32 4.86
N ASP A 7 -9.32 -8.60 4.54
CA ASP A 7 -9.30 -9.69 5.53
C ASP A 7 -7.89 -9.97 6.05
N VAL A 8 -6.91 -10.05 5.14
CA VAL A 8 -5.53 -10.44 5.47
C VAL A 8 -4.80 -9.33 6.22
N PHE A 9 -4.99 -8.08 5.82
CA PHE A 9 -4.40 -6.91 6.48
C PHE A 9 -5.35 -6.28 7.52
N ALA A 10 -6.36 -7.01 7.98
CA ALA A 10 -7.29 -6.53 8.98
C ALA A 10 -6.56 -6.14 10.27
N MET A 11 -6.63 -4.86 10.63
CA MET A 11 -6.08 -4.32 11.86
C MET A 11 -7.13 -3.44 12.55
N PRO A 12 -7.12 -3.36 13.89
CA PRO A 12 -8.01 -2.44 14.60
C PRO A 12 -7.78 -1.02 14.12
N ARG A 13 -8.87 -0.26 13.90
CA ARG A 13 -8.76 1.16 13.60
C ARG A 13 -7.99 1.87 14.72
N PRO A 14 -6.95 2.66 14.41
CA PRO A 14 -6.22 3.39 15.43
C PRO A 14 -7.14 4.39 16.13
N ARG A 15 -7.04 4.45 17.47
CA ARG A 15 -7.75 5.45 18.27
C ARG A 15 -7.05 6.81 18.26
N VAL A 16 -5.73 6.78 18.07
CA VAL A 16 -4.84 7.92 17.99
C VAL A 16 -3.84 7.62 16.89
N VAL A 17 -3.51 8.63 16.10
CA VAL A 17 -2.39 8.59 15.16
C VAL A 17 -1.42 9.67 15.62
N GLU A 18 -0.19 9.30 15.94
CA GLU A 18 0.85 10.27 16.29
C GLU A 18 1.22 11.07 15.04
N PHE A 19 1.46 12.37 15.22
CA PHE A 19 1.89 13.23 14.12
C PHE A 19 2.77 14.37 14.61
N CYS A 20 3.54 14.97 13.70
CA CYS A 20 4.31 16.17 13.98
C CYS A 20 3.40 17.40 14.01
N ASP A 21 3.14 17.92 15.20
CA ASP A 21 2.32 19.11 15.49
C ASP A 21 2.82 20.42 14.85
N HIS A 22 4.11 20.49 14.49
CA HIS A 22 4.68 21.62 13.75
C HIS A 22 4.45 21.52 12.24
N CYS A 23 4.17 20.33 11.72
CA CYS A 23 4.02 20.09 10.28
C CYS A 23 2.57 19.91 9.85
N LEU A 24 1.70 19.51 10.78
CA LEU A 24 0.34 19.06 10.54
C LEU A 24 -0.58 19.53 11.66
N THR A 25 -1.84 19.71 11.33
CA THR A 25 -2.91 19.98 12.27
C THR A 25 -3.65 18.69 12.64
N ALA A 26 -4.38 18.71 13.76
CA ALA A 26 -5.25 17.60 14.13
C ALA A 26 -6.33 17.32 13.06
N ALA A 27 -6.73 18.32 12.27
CA ALA A 27 -7.70 18.16 11.20
C ALA A 27 -7.14 17.31 10.04
N ASP A 28 -5.84 17.42 9.74
CA ASP A 28 -5.20 16.68 8.65
C ASP A 28 -5.16 15.16 8.94
N VAL A 29 -5.09 14.77 10.22
CA VAL A 29 -5.01 13.35 10.62
C VAL A 29 -6.33 12.80 11.18
N ALA A 30 -7.30 13.67 11.46
CA ALA A 30 -8.60 13.26 12.00
C ALA A 30 -9.27 12.13 11.19
N PRO A 31 -9.29 12.16 9.84
CA PRO A 31 -9.92 11.11 9.04
C PRO A 31 -9.44 9.70 9.38
N PHE A 32 -8.16 9.53 9.72
CA PHE A 32 -7.57 8.21 10.01
C PHE A 32 -8.11 7.56 11.29
N THR A 33 -8.75 8.34 12.16
CA THR A 33 -9.35 7.86 13.41
C THR A 33 -10.87 7.93 13.41
N THR A 34 -11.47 8.76 12.56
CA THR A 34 -12.92 9.02 12.53
C THR A 34 -13.64 8.33 11.39
N VAL A 35 -12.99 8.15 10.24
CA VAL A 35 -13.55 7.53 9.04
C VAL A 35 -13.24 6.03 9.03
N PRO A 36 -14.18 5.16 8.63
CA PRO A 36 -13.88 3.75 8.36
C PRO A 36 -12.81 3.61 7.27
N LEU A 37 -11.89 2.65 7.41
CA LEU A 37 -10.76 2.46 6.47
C LEU A 37 -11.21 2.39 4.99
N ARG A 38 -12.32 1.70 4.71
CA ARG A 38 -12.89 1.55 3.36
C ARG A 38 -13.46 2.84 2.76
N GLU A 39 -13.78 3.81 3.61
CA GLU A 39 -14.39 5.08 3.22
C GLU A 39 -13.36 6.21 3.10
N LEU A 40 -12.09 5.96 3.42
CA LEU A 40 -11.03 6.94 3.18
C LEU A 40 -10.93 7.24 1.69
N THR A 41 -10.87 8.52 1.34
CA THR A 41 -10.75 8.97 -0.05
C THR A 41 -9.30 8.89 -0.54
N ALA A 42 -9.09 8.91 -1.85
CA ALA A 42 -7.75 9.01 -2.44
C ALA A 42 -6.98 10.22 -1.90
N GLU A 43 -7.61 11.39 -1.84
CA GLU A 43 -7.01 12.63 -1.30
C GLU A 43 -6.54 12.48 0.16
N GLN A 44 -7.31 11.79 1.00
CA GLN A 44 -6.94 11.53 2.39
C GLN A 44 -5.74 10.58 2.49
N VAL A 45 -5.70 9.56 1.62
CA VAL A 45 -4.56 8.63 1.54
C VAL A 45 -3.32 9.31 0.96
N GLU A 46 -3.47 10.18 -0.03
CA GLU A 46 -2.38 11.00 -0.58
C GLU A 46 -1.83 12.00 0.46
N THR A 47 -2.70 12.56 1.30
CA THR A 47 -2.28 13.42 2.42
C THR A 47 -1.35 12.66 3.36
N TYR A 48 -1.67 11.39 3.66
CA TYR A 48 -0.74 10.53 4.40
C TYR A 48 0.58 10.36 3.64
N TRP A 49 0.52 9.97 2.36
CA TRP A 49 1.71 9.71 1.55
C TRP A 49 2.69 10.88 1.57
N LEU A 50 2.22 12.09 1.22
CA LEU A 50 3.01 13.32 1.18
C LEU A 50 3.65 13.68 2.53
N ARG A 51 3.14 13.10 3.61
CA ARG A 51 3.50 13.41 5.00
C ARG A 51 3.88 12.16 5.79
N SER A 52 4.20 11.06 5.12
CA SER A 52 4.38 9.74 5.71
C SER A 52 5.49 9.71 6.76
N GLY A 53 6.54 10.53 6.61
CA GLY A 53 7.59 10.70 7.63
C GLY A 53 7.18 11.55 8.85
N LYS A 54 5.91 11.96 8.95
CA LYS A 54 5.36 12.84 9.98
C LYS A 54 4.05 12.32 10.57
N ILE A 55 3.53 11.18 10.10
CA ILE A 55 2.25 10.59 10.51
C ILE A 55 2.44 9.11 10.79
N GLY A 56 2.11 8.68 12.01
CA GLY A 56 2.13 7.29 12.42
C GLY A 56 3.51 6.62 12.33
N ASP A 57 3.49 5.30 12.48
CA ASP A 57 4.66 4.42 12.38
C ASP A 57 4.52 3.49 11.16
N GLU A 58 5.43 2.52 11.01
CA GLU A 58 5.38 1.53 9.93
C GLU A 58 4.12 0.65 10.00
N ASN A 59 3.55 0.42 11.19
CA ASN A 59 2.30 -0.32 11.34
C ASN A 59 1.12 0.47 10.78
N PHE A 60 1.15 1.80 10.87
CA PHE A 60 0.12 2.65 10.30
C PHE A 60 0.12 2.62 8.76
N ALA A 61 1.29 2.60 8.12
CA ALA A 61 1.40 2.32 6.68
C ALA A 61 0.78 0.97 6.31
N ARG A 62 1.03 -0.08 7.11
CA ARG A 62 0.45 -1.42 6.90
C ARG A 62 -1.08 -1.43 7.08
N TYR A 63 -1.60 -0.68 8.04
CA TYR A 63 -3.04 -0.50 8.24
C TYR A 63 -3.72 0.15 7.03
N LEU A 64 -3.07 1.11 6.37
CA LEU A 64 -3.61 1.79 5.19
C LEU A 64 -3.52 0.95 3.91
N LEU A 65 -2.59 -0.01 3.86
CA LEU A 65 -2.28 -0.80 2.67
C LEU A 65 -3.50 -1.38 1.92
N PRO A 66 -4.47 -2.07 2.56
CA PRO A 66 -5.60 -2.63 1.81
C PRO A 66 -6.46 -1.56 1.14
N ARG A 67 -6.59 -0.36 1.73
CA ARG A 67 -7.32 0.75 1.11
C ARG A 67 -6.56 1.38 -0.05
N VAL A 68 -5.25 1.53 0.10
CA VAL A 68 -4.37 2.03 -0.96
C VAL A 68 -4.47 1.13 -2.21
N LEU A 69 -4.34 -0.19 -2.02
CA LEU A 69 -4.38 -1.15 -3.12
C LEU A 69 -5.76 -1.18 -3.80
N ASP A 70 -6.83 -1.05 -3.03
CA ASP A 70 -8.20 -0.91 -3.50
C ASP A 70 -8.39 0.34 -4.38
N LEU A 71 -7.92 1.51 -3.91
CA LEU A 71 -7.96 2.76 -4.67
C LEU A 71 -7.14 2.69 -5.97
N ILE A 72 -5.96 2.04 -5.94
CA ILE A 72 -5.15 1.82 -7.15
C ILE A 72 -5.88 0.92 -8.16
N ALA A 73 -6.52 -0.15 -7.68
CA ALA A 73 -7.28 -1.06 -8.54
C ALA A 73 -8.52 -0.38 -9.13
N ALA A 74 -9.16 0.53 -8.38
CA ALA A 74 -10.25 1.38 -8.87
C ALA A 74 -9.77 2.48 -9.84
N GLY A 75 -8.45 2.72 -9.91
CA GLY A 75 -7.85 3.77 -10.72
C GLY A 75 -8.00 5.18 -10.14
N GLU A 76 -8.38 5.27 -8.86
CA GLU A 76 -8.54 6.52 -8.10
C GLU A 76 -7.24 7.01 -7.48
N LEU A 77 -6.23 6.14 -7.37
CA LEU A 77 -4.90 6.44 -6.87
C LEU A 77 -3.85 5.87 -7.83
N ASP A 78 -2.75 6.58 -8.02
CA ASP A 78 -1.63 6.07 -8.82
C ASP A 78 -0.81 5.04 -8.06
N ALA A 79 -0.33 4.03 -8.79
CA ALA A 79 0.55 3.00 -8.26
C ALA A 79 1.99 3.52 -8.17
N ASP A 80 2.28 4.33 -7.14
CA ASP A 80 3.62 4.88 -6.92
C ASP A 80 4.57 3.91 -6.19
N PHE A 81 5.87 4.22 -6.29
CA PHE A 81 6.96 3.40 -5.72
C PHE A 81 6.83 3.20 -4.20
N TYR A 82 6.22 4.14 -3.48
CA TYR A 82 6.13 4.04 -2.03
C TYR A 82 5.10 3.00 -1.62
N TRP A 83 3.91 3.05 -2.21
CA TRP A 83 2.86 2.08 -1.95
C TRP A 83 3.23 0.69 -2.43
N LEU A 84 3.84 0.60 -3.62
CA LEU A 84 4.35 -0.66 -4.14
C LEU A 84 5.45 -1.23 -3.24
N ARG A 85 6.38 -0.40 -2.72
CA ARG A 85 7.39 -0.87 -1.75
C ARG A 85 6.77 -1.45 -0.48
N ILE A 86 5.68 -0.88 0.04
CA ILE A 86 4.99 -1.43 1.22
C ILE A 86 4.34 -2.78 0.88
N ALA A 87 3.64 -2.87 -0.25
CA ALA A 87 3.06 -4.13 -0.75
C ALA A 87 4.14 -5.21 -0.96
N ASN A 88 5.29 -4.83 -1.52
CA ASN A 88 6.43 -5.72 -1.75
C ASN A 88 7.07 -6.16 -0.44
N THR A 89 7.17 -5.27 0.55
CA THR A 89 7.64 -5.63 1.90
C THR A 89 6.70 -6.64 2.55
N ALA A 90 5.38 -6.49 2.38
CA ALA A 90 4.40 -7.46 2.85
C ALA A 90 4.52 -8.80 2.10
N HIS A 91 4.83 -8.80 0.80
CA HIS A 91 5.11 -10.02 0.04
C HIS A 91 6.38 -10.74 0.53
N GLU A 92 7.47 -9.99 0.75
CA GLU A 92 8.79 -10.55 1.06
C GLU A 92 8.94 -11.03 2.50
N LYS A 93 8.38 -10.26 3.45
CA LYS A 93 8.56 -10.48 4.89
C LYS A 93 7.28 -10.94 5.59
N GLY A 94 6.14 -10.84 4.93
CA GLY A 94 4.86 -11.25 5.48
C GLY A 94 4.68 -12.77 5.53
N ASP A 95 3.58 -13.18 6.15
CA ASP A 95 3.23 -14.60 6.24
C ASP A 95 2.74 -15.16 4.89
N ALA A 96 2.38 -16.45 4.85
CA ALA A 96 1.90 -17.08 3.63
C ALA A 96 0.56 -16.50 3.12
N ARG A 97 -0.28 -15.93 4.00
CA ARG A 97 -1.56 -15.31 3.62
C ARG A 97 -1.32 -13.96 2.98
N GLU A 98 -0.47 -13.13 3.57
CA GLU A 98 -0.08 -11.82 3.06
C GLU A 98 0.57 -11.92 1.70
N ARG A 99 1.58 -12.80 1.57
CA ARG A 99 2.25 -13.05 0.29
C ARG A 99 1.28 -13.43 -0.82
N ARG A 100 0.40 -14.39 -0.55
CA ARG A 100 -0.59 -14.86 -1.52
C ARG A 100 -1.61 -13.78 -1.88
N ALA A 101 -2.04 -12.97 -0.92
CA ALA A 101 -2.98 -11.88 -1.19
C ALA A 101 -2.38 -10.80 -2.10
N ILE A 102 -1.09 -10.48 -1.92
CA ILE A 102 -0.36 -9.55 -2.79
C ILE A 102 -0.14 -10.14 -4.19
N GLU A 103 0.20 -11.43 -4.30
CA GLU A 103 0.31 -12.11 -5.61
C GLU A 103 -1.03 -12.10 -6.37
N GLU A 104 -2.13 -12.46 -5.70
CA GLU A 104 -3.48 -12.42 -6.28
C GLU A 104 -3.89 -10.99 -6.68
N TYR A 105 -3.42 -9.95 -5.96
CA TYR A 105 -3.67 -8.55 -6.30
C TYR A 105 -2.97 -8.15 -7.60
N TYR A 106 -1.66 -8.44 -7.72
CA TYR A 106 -0.90 -8.10 -8.92
C TYR A 106 -1.39 -8.87 -10.15
N ASP A 107 -1.76 -10.14 -9.99
CA ASP A 107 -2.34 -10.94 -11.07
C ASP A 107 -3.68 -10.36 -11.59
N ALA A 108 -4.47 -9.76 -10.70
CA ALA A 108 -5.79 -9.24 -11.03
C ALA A 108 -5.81 -7.74 -11.37
N THR A 109 -4.70 -7.02 -11.18
CA THR A 109 -4.62 -5.56 -11.35
C THR A 109 -3.52 -5.19 -12.35
N PRO A 110 -3.77 -5.24 -13.67
CA PRO A 110 -2.77 -4.97 -14.70
C PRO A 110 -2.09 -3.60 -14.57
N ARG A 111 -2.79 -2.57 -14.07
CA ARG A 111 -2.21 -1.24 -13.82
C ARG A 111 -1.14 -1.27 -12.74
N ALA A 112 -1.43 -1.92 -11.61
CA ALA A 112 -0.46 -2.10 -10.53
C ALA A 112 0.72 -2.96 -11.00
N PHE A 113 0.46 -4.00 -11.80
CA PHE A 113 1.51 -4.82 -12.39
C PHE A 113 2.38 -4.05 -13.40
N ALA A 114 1.80 -3.22 -14.27
CA ALA A 114 2.56 -2.41 -15.21
C ALA A 114 3.48 -1.42 -14.49
N ALA A 115 2.97 -0.70 -13.48
CA ALA A 115 3.77 0.19 -12.64
C ALA A 115 4.91 -0.55 -11.93
N LEU A 116 4.64 -1.76 -11.43
CA LEU A 116 5.64 -2.64 -10.81
C LEU A 116 6.77 -3.03 -11.80
N VAL A 117 6.43 -3.32 -13.05
CA VAL A 117 7.40 -3.68 -14.10
C VAL A 117 8.25 -2.48 -14.51
N GLU A 118 7.64 -1.30 -14.66
CA GLU A 118 8.38 -0.05 -14.92
C GLU A 118 9.37 0.25 -13.78
N GLU A 119 8.96 0.04 -12.53
CA GLU A 119 9.85 0.21 -11.37
C GLU A 119 10.99 -0.81 -11.36
N CYS A 120 10.71 -2.09 -11.61
CA CYS A 120 11.73 -3.16 -11.62
C CYS A 120 12.79 -2.99 -12.71
N THR A 121 12.48 -2.23 -13.77
CA THR A 121 13.36 -2.01 -14.92
C THR A 121 14.11 -0.66 -14.85
N GLY A 122 13.81 0.18 -13.86
CA GLY A 122 14.43 1.49 -13.64
C GLY A 122 15.77 1.47 -12.86
N GLN A 123 16.54 2.55 -12.98
CA GLN A 123 17.75 2.76 -12.17
C GLN A 123 17.36 2.96 -10.69
N ASN A 124 17.83 2.08 -9.80
CA ASN A 124 17.52 1.97 -8.35
C ASN A 124 16.35 1.05 -7.94
N ALA A 125 15.93 0.10 -8.78
CA ALA A 125 14.90 -0.88 -8.42
C ALA A 125 15.25 -1.69 -7.14
N PRO A 126 14.48 -1.57 -6.05
CA PRO A 126 14.58 -2.48 -4.92
C PRO A 126 13.75 -3.74 -5.23
N GLY A 127 14.40 -4.91 -5.33
CA GLY A 127 13.69 -6.19 -5.29
C GLY A 127 14.26 -7.27 -6.19
N GLU A 128 15.37 -7.90 -5.80
CA GLU A 128 15.93 -9.04 -6.54
C GLU A 128 14.95 -10.23 -6.62
N ARG A 129 14.10 -10.42 -5.59
CA ARG A 129 13.06 -11.47 -5.61
C ARG A 129 11.84 -11.10 -6.44
N LEU A 130 11.46 -9.83 -6.43
CA LEU A 130 10.36 -9.33 -7.22
C LEU A 130 10.67 -9.36 -8.71
N ALA A 131 11.87 -8.92 -9.10
CA ALA A 131 12.38 -9.06 -10.46
C ALA A 131 12.42 -10.54 -10.89
N LYS A 132 12.79 -11.48 -10.00
CA LYS A 132 12.71 -12.92 -10.26
C LYS A 132 11.28 -13.42 -10.44
N TRP A 133 10.32 -12.91 -9.68
CA TRP A 133 8.90 -13.26 -9.83
C TRP A 133 8.34 -12.79 -11.18
N VAL A 134 8.63 -11.54 -11.57
CA VAL A 134 8.28 -10.97 -12.88
C VAL A 134 8.94 -11.75 -14.02
N ALA A 135 10.26 -11.99 -13.95
CA ALA A 135 11.00 -12.74 -14.97
C ALA A 135 10.53 -14.21 -15.09
N GLY A 136 10.11 -14.82 -13.97
CA GLY A 136 9.51 -16.16 -13.94
C GLY A 136 8.09 -16.25 -14.52
N ARG A 137 7.44 -15.11 -14.83
CA ARG A 137 6.18 -15.06 -15.58
C ARG A 137 6.40 -14.96 -17.08
N GLU A 138 7.39 -14.20 -17.55
CA GLU A 138 7.68 -14.09 -19.00
C GLU A 138 8.15 -15.43 -19.61
N SER A 139 8.60 -16.37 -18.77
CA SER A 139 9.04 -17.70 -19.17
C SER A 139 7.94 -18.78 -19.16
N ARG A 140 6.67 -18.42 -18.91
CA ARG A 140 5.55 -19.36 -18.74
C ARG A 140 4.47 -19.20 -19.80
#